data_AF-A0A8T0Q5G2-F1
#
_entry.id   AF-A0A8T0Q5G2-F1
#
_cell.length_a   1.000
_cell.length_b   1.000
_cell.length_c   1.000
_cell.angle_alpha   90.00
_cell.angle_beta   90.00
_cell.angle_gamma   90.00
#
_symmetry.space_group_name_H-M   'P 1'
#
loop_
_entity.id
_entity.type
_entity.pdbx_description
1 polymer ?
#
loop_
_entity_poly.entity_id
_entity_poly.type
_entity_poly.pdbx_seq_one_letter_code
_entity_poly.pdbx_strand_id
1 'polypeptide(L)'
;METMQAQAVADGQTPLPSAEVVSKVLSQCSSNNTFLKNAGLSTPSSKSSPAREAALRRQLNAQKQSSAVLHDHLEELKKKTVAADEVLERTASLFDELQKQEQESHLMLQKFGHVITTGIACQP
;
A
#
# COMPACT_ATOMS: atom_id res chain seq x y z
N MET A 1 4.18 -58.24 -24.36
CA MET A 1 3.46 -57.65 -25.51
C MET A 1 2.19 -57.04 -24.97
N GLU A 2 2.07 -55.71 -24.98
CA GLU A 2 0.85 -55.04 -24.52
C GLU A 2 -0.23 -55.12 -25.59
N THR A 3 -1.42 -55.57 -25.20
CA THR A 3 -2.58 -55.74 -26.07
C THR A 3 -3.18 -54.37 -26.40
N MET A 4 -3.08 -53.94 -27.66
CA MET A 4 -3.78 -52.74 -28.16
C MET A 4 -5.27 -53.06 -28.30
N GLN A 5 -6.10 -52.70 -27.31
CA GLN A 5 -7.56 -52.74 -27.47
C GLN A 5 -8.01 -51.54 -28.30
N ALA A 6 -8.49 -51.81 -29.52
CA ALA A 6 -9.26 -50.84 -30.29
C ALA A 6 -10.63 -50.67 -29.64
N GLN A 7 -10.98 -49.46 -29.23
CA GLN A 7 -12.30 -49.16 -28.71
C GLN A 7 -13.33 -49.37 -29.83
N ALA A 8 -14.28 -50.28 -29.63
CA ALA A 8 -15.34 -50.56 -30.59
C ALA A 8 -16.15 -49.28 -30.83
N VAL A 9 -16.09 -48.77 -32.06
CA VAL A 9 -16.90 -47.63 -32.50
C VAL A 9 -18.33 -48.14 -32.69
N ALA A 10 -19.26 -47.61 -31.88
CA ALA A 10 -20.68 -47.86 -32.09
C ALA A 10 -21.11 -47.22 -33.42
N ASP A 11 -21.89 -47.97 -34.19
CA ASP A 11 -22.29 -47.62 -35.56
C ASP A 11 -23.10 -46.31 -35.56
N GLY A 12 -22.59 -45.29 -36.28
CA GLY A 12 -23.24 -43.98 -36.45
C GLY A 12 -22.59 -42.75 -35.78
N GLN A 13 -21.46 -42.89 -35.08
CA GLN A 13 -20.80 -41.75 -34.42
C GLN A 13 -19.66 -41.16 -35.28
N THR A 14 -19.64 -39.83 -35.44
CA THR A 14 -18.59 -39.13 -36.20
C THR A 14 -17.21 -39.47 -35.63
N PRO A 15 -16.25 -39.93 -36.44
CA PRO A 15 -14.91 -40.26 -35.95
C PRO A 15 -14.30 -39.07 -35.20
N LEU A 16 -13.83 -39.33 -33.98
CA LEU A 16 -13.20 -38.29 -33.16
C LEU A 16 -12.02 -37.67 -33.94
N PRO A 17 -11.91 -36.34 -33.99
CA PRO A 17 -10.80 -35.69 -34.66
C PRO A 17 -9.49 -36.10 -34.01
N SER A 18 -8.44 -36.28 -34.83
CA SER A 18 -7.15 -36.82 -34.38
C SER A 18 -6.56 -36.06 -33.18
N ALA A 19 -6.77 -34.74 -33.11
CA ALA A 19 -6.33 -33.92 -31.98
C ALA A 19 -7.00 -34.32 -30.65
N GLU A 20 -8.27 -34.69 -30.68
CA GLU A 20 -9.03 -35.10 -29.50
C GLU A 20 -8.61 -36.51 -29.04
N VAL A 21 -8.36 -37.41 -30.00
CA VAL A 21 -7.79 -38.74 -29.72
C VAL A 21 -6.42 -38.61 -29.05
N VAL A 22 -5.55 -37.76 -29.59
CA VAL A 22 -4.22 -37.51 -29.02
C VAL A 22 -4.33 -36.87 -27.63
N SER A 23 -5.21 -35.89 -27.44
CA SER A 23 -5.46 -35.26 -26.14
C SER A 23 -5.89 -36.27 -25.08
N LYS A 24 -6.80 -37.19 -25.43
CA LYS A 24 -7.30 -38.22 -24.53
C LYS A 24 -6.22 -39.24 -24.14
N VAL A 25 -5.39 -39.66 -25.11
CA VAL A 25 -4.25 -40.59 -24.87
C VAL A 25 -3.19 -39.92 -24.00
N LEU A 26 -2.84 -38.66 -24.29
CA LEU A 26 -1.88 -37.91 -23.48
C LEU A 26 -2.40 -37.66 -22.06
N SER A 27 -3.69 -37.40 -21.88
CA SER A 27 -4.32 -37.27 -20.56
C SER A 27 -4.32 -38.59 -19.78
N GLN A 28 -4.54 -39.73 -20.44
CA GLN A 28 -4.49 -41.04 -19.79
C GLN A 28 -3.06 -41.44 -19.38
N CYS A 29 -2.05 -41.08 -20.17
CA CYS A 29 -0.65 -41.35 -19.86
C CYS A 29 0.03 -40.25 -19.04
N SER A 30 -0.69 -39.19 -18.66
CA SER A 30 -0.16 -37.90 -18.19
C SER A 30 0.88 -37.98 -17.06
N SER A 31 0.82 -38.98 -16.18
CA SER A 31 1.75 -39.08 -15.04
C SER A 31 3.01 -39.92 -15.30
N ASN A 32 3.04 -40.76 -16.35
CA ASN A 32 4.16 -41.69 -16.63
C ASN A 32 4.44 -41.88 -18.14
N ASN A 33 4.12 -40.89 -18.97
CA ASN A 33 4.40 -40.98 -20.39
C ASN A 33 5.90 -40.74 -20.68
N THR A 34 6.61 -41.81 -21.04
CA THR A 34 8.04 -41.78 -21.37
C THR A 34 8.36 -40.84 -22.53
N PHE A 35 7.46 -40.70 -23.51
CA PHE A 35 7.65 -39.79 -24.64
C PHE A 35 7.67 -38.32 -24.19
N LEU A 36 6.71 -37.88 -23.36
CA LEU A 36 6.72 -36.53 -22.78
C LEU A 36 7.94 -36.28 -21.88
N LYS A 37 8.39 -37.31 -21.15
CA LYS A 37 9.59 -37.23 -20.31
C LYS A 37 10.87 -37.08 -21.13
N ASN A 38 11.00 -37.84 -22.22
CA ASN A 38 12.14 -37.76 -23.15
C ASN A 38 12.13 -36.45 -23.95
N ALA A 39 10.96 -35.92 -24.29
CA ALA A 39 10.80 -34.63 -24.96
C ALA A 39 11.02 -33.42 -24.02
N GLY A 40 11.27 -33.63 -22.72
CA GLY A 40 11.40 -32.56 -21.73
C GLY A 40 10.09 -31.82 -21.42
N LEU A 41 8.95 -32.34 -21.88
CA LEU A 41 7.62 -31.73 -21.72
C LEU A 41 6.91 -32.20 -20.44
N SER A 42 7.36 -33.31 -19.85
CA SER A 42 6.87 -33.77 -18.55
C SER A 42 7.43 -32.87 -17.45
N THR A 43 6.68 -31.81 -17.15
CA THR A 43 6.95 -31.02 -15.94
C THR A 43 6.33 -31.74 -14.75
N PRO A 44 7.10 -32.05 -13.69
CA PRO A 44 6.49 -32.50 -12.45
C PRO A 44 5.57 -31.38 -11.97
N SER A 45 4.27 -31.65 -11.92
CA SER A 45 3.28 -30.74 -11.35
C SER A 45 3.74 -30.38 -9.93
N SER A 46 4.27 -29.17 -9.77
CA SER A 46 4.74 -28.68 -8.48
C SER A 46 3.53 -28.27 -7.65
N LYS A 47 2.78 -29.25 -7.16
CA LYS A 47 1.72 -29.02 -6.17
C LYS A 47 2.38 -28.42 -4.94
N SER A 48 2.05 -27.17 -4.61
CA SER A 48 2.50 -26.57 -3.36
C SER A 48 2.00 -27.41 -2.20
N SER A 49 2.88 -27.76 -1.27
CA SER A 49 2.45 -28.51 -0.08
C SER A 49 1.39 -27.70 0.69
N PRO A 50 0.36 -28.35 1.26
CA PRO A 50 -0.64 -27.66 2.09
C PRO A 50 -0.01 -26.84 3.23
N ALA A 51 1.13 -27.31 3.75
CA ALA A 51 1.92 -26.59 4.76
C ALA A 51 2.44 -25.23 4.26
N ARG A 52 2.93 -25.16 3.01
CA ARG A 52 3.40 -23.92 2.39
C ARG A 52 2.24 -22.95 2.16
N GLU A 53 1.10 -23.45 1.69
CA GLU A 53 -0.09 -22.62 1.48
C GLU A 53 -0.62 -22.04 2.81
N ALA A 54 -0.69 -22.86 3.86
CA ALA A 54 -1.09 -22.41 5.19
C ALA A 54 -0.13 -21.36 5.77
N ALA A 55 1.17 -21.49 5.52
CA ALA A 55 2.16 -20.49 5.92
C ALA A 55 1.95 -19.14 5.22
N LEU A 56 1.72 -19.16 3.90
CA LEU A 56 1.43 -17.94 3.13
C LEU A 56 0.15 -17.25 3.60
N ARG A 57 -0.92 -18.02 3.88
CA ARG A 57 -2.17 -17.47 4.42
C ARG A 57 -1.96 -16.80 5.78
N ARG A 58 -1.16 -17.41 6.67
CA ARG A 58 -0.80 -16.80 7.96
C ARG A 58 -0.02 -15.50 7.78
N GLN A 59 0.96 -15.48 6.88
CA GLN A 59 1.76 -14.28 6.62
C GLN A 59 0.90 -13.14 6.05
N LEU A 60 -0.02 -13.45 5.13
CA LEU A 60 -0.95 -12.47 4.58
C LEU A 60 -1.85 -11.86 5.66
N ASN A 61 -2.38 -12.68 6.56
CA ASN A 61 -3.21 -12.19 7.66
C ASN A 61 -2.41 -11.33 8.63
N ALA A 62 -1.20 -11.75 9.00
CA ALA A 62 -0.32 -10.94 9.85
C ALA A 62 0.02 -9.59 9.18
N GLN A 63 0.27 -9.57 7.88
CA GLN A 63 0.53 -8.35 7.13
C GLN A 63 -0.70 -7.43 7.06
N LYS A 64 -1.91 -7.98 6.89
CA LYS A 64 -3.14 -7.20 6.91
C LYS A 64 -3.36 -6.54 8.28
N GLN A 65 -3.12 -7.30 9.35
CA GLN A 65 -3.22 -6.78 10.72
C GLN A 65 -2.19 -5.69 10.99
N SER A 66 -0.92 -5.89 10.61
CA SER A 66 0.10 -4.86 10.79
C SER A 66 -0.17 -3.62 9.95
N SER A 67 -0.66 -3.78 8.72
CA SER A 67 -1.06 -2.68 7.86
C SER A 67 -2.20 -1.86 8.46
N ALA A 68 -3.19 -2.50 9.09
CA ALA A 68 -4.28 -1.80 9.75
C ALA A 68 -3.77 -0.96 10.94
N VAL A 69 -2.93 -1.55 11.80
CA VAL A 69 -2.34 -0.84 12.95
C VAL A 69 -1.48 0.35 12.52
N LEU A 70 -0.70 0.19 11.44
CA LEU A 70 0.11 1.28 10.88
C LEU A 70 -0.76 2.40 10.31
N HIS A 71 -1.85 2.05 9.63
CA HIS A 71 -2.78 3.03 9.09
C HIS A 71 -3.43 3.86 10.21
N ASP A 72 -3.87 3.21 11.29
CA ASP A 72 -4.44 3.90 12.45
C ASP A 72 -3.45 4.87 13.09
N HIS A 73 -2.19 4.46 13.25
CA HIS A 73 -1.12 5.35 13.75
C HIS A 73 -0.87 6.55 12.83
N LEU A 74 -0.91 6.35 11.51
CA LEU A 74 -0.73 7.45 10.55
C LEU A 74 -1.88 8.46 10.64
N GLU A 75 -3.12 7.99 10.78
CA GLU A 75 -4.27 8.88 10.96
C GLU A 75 -4.20 9.65 12.28
N GLU A 76 -3.78 9.02 13.37
CA GLU A 76 -3.55 9.72 14.63
C GLU A 76 -2.43 10.77 14.52
N LEU A 77 -1.31 10.43 13.90
CA LEU A 77 -0.20 11.35 13.69
C LEU A 77 -0.63 12.54 12.84
N LYS A 78 -1.37 12.30 11.75
CA LYS A 78 -1.91 13.35 10.90
C LYS A 78 -2.81 14.32 11.69
N LYS A 79 -3.71 13.81 12.54
CA LYS A 79 -4.53 14.65 13.42
C LYS A 79 -3.70 15.49 14.37
N LYS A 80 -2.65 14.91 14.96
CA LYS A 80 -1.72 15.62 15.85
C LYS A 80 -0.94 16.70 15.11
N THR A 81 -0.50 16.44 13.88
CA THR A 81 0.18 17.45 13.05
C THR A 81 -0.74 18.63 12.74
N VAL A 82 -1.98 18.37 12.30
CA VAL A 82 -2.95 19.45 12.04
C VAL A 82 -3.19 20.29 13.29
N ALA A 83 -3.38 19.65 14.45
CA ALA A 83 -3.56 20.38 15.71
C ALA A 83 -2.32 21.19 16.10
N ALA A 84 -1.11 20.67 15.87
CA ALA A 84 0.13 21.39 16.13
C ALA A 84 0.30 22.60 15.19
N ASP A 85 -0.05 22.46 13.91
CA ASP A 85 0.00 23.54 12.93
C ASP A 85 -0.97 24.68 13.30
N GLU A 86 -2.20 24.36 13.73
CA GLU A 86 -3.14 25.38 14.22
C GLU A 86 -2.61 26.14 15.44
N VAL A 87 -1.97 25.44 16.39
CA VAL A 87 -1.37 26.06 17.57
C VAL A 87 -0.22 26.97 17.15
N LEU A 88 0.59 26.54 16.19
CA LEU A 88 1.69 27.32 15.66
C LEU A 88 1.20 28.60 14.96
N GLU A 89 0.15 28.50 14.14
CA GLU A 89 -0.46 29.67 13.47
C GLU A 89 -1.05 30.67 14.47
N ARG A 90 -1.77 30.20 15.49
CA ARG A 90 -2.27 31.06 16.58
C ARG A 90 -1.13 31.73 17.33
N THR A 91 -0.06 31.00 17.62
CA THR A 91 1.11 31.54 18.31
C THR A 91 1.82 32.61 17.48
N ALA A 92 1.96 32.39 16.16
CA ALA A 92 2.52 33.39 15.26
C ALA A 92 1.69 34.67 15.24
N SER A 93 0.36 34.55 15.16
CA SER A 93 -0.54 35.72 15.19
C SER A 93 -0.44 36.51 16.49
N LEU A 94 -0.34 35.83 17.64
CA LEU A 94 -0.13 36.49 18.94
C LEU A 94 1.21 37.22 19.01
N PHE A 95 2.25 36.66 18.40
CA PHE A 95 3.56 37.29 18.36
C PHE A 95 3.54 38.58 17.53
N ASP A 96 2.88 38.56 16.37
CA ASP A 96 2.72 39.74 15.52
C ASP A 96 1.93 40.85 16.23
N GLU A 97 0.86 40.49 16.95
CA GLU A 97 0.05 41.45 17.71
C GLU A 97 0.84 42.06 18.87
N LEU A 98 1.63 41.26 19.59
CA LEU A 98 2.51 41.75 20.65
C LEU A 98 3.58 42.69 20.11
N GLN A 99 4.18 42.37 18.97
CA GLN A 99 5.17 43.23 18.31
C GLN A 99 4.57 44.58 17.91
N LYS A 100 3.34 44.57 17.37
CA LYS A 100 2.61 45.79 17.05
C LYS A 100 2.37 46.64 18.30
N GLN A 101 1.92 46.02 19.39
CA GLN A 101 1.71 46.72 20.66
C GLN A 101 3.01 47.33 21.20
N GLU A 102 4.14 46.62 21.09
CA GLU A 102 5.46 47.14 21.45
C GLU A 102 5.82 48.39 20.63
N GLN A 103 5.66 48.33 19.31
CA GLN A 103 5.93 49.46 18.42
C GLN A 103 5.05 50.67 18.74
N GLU A 104 3.76 50.46 19.00
CA GLU A 104 2.83 51.52 19.40
C GLU A 104 3.23 52.15 20.74
N SER A 105 3.61 51.33 21.72
CA SER A 105 4.11 51.79 23.02
C SER A 105 5.39 52.61 22.89
N HIS A 106 6.36 52.11 22.10
CA HIS A 106 7.61 52.82 21.83
C HIS A 106 7.35 54.18 21.17
N LEU A 107 6.46 54.23 20.18
CA LEU A 107 6.07 55.47 19.51
C LEU A 107 5.39 56.47 20.47
N MET A 108 4.52 55.99 21.36
CA MET A 108 3.86 56.83 22.36
C MET A 108 4.89 57.47 23.31
N LEU A 109 5.84 56.67 23.80
CA LEU A 109 6.91 57.16 24.68
C LEU A 109 7.79 58.21 24.00
N GLN A 110 8.13 58.00 22.73
CA GLN A 110 8.89 58.97 21.94
C GLN A 110 8.14 60.31 21.82
N LYS A 111 6.84 60.26 21.50
CA LYS A 111 5.98 61.46 21.40
C LYS A 111 5.90 62.20 22.74
N PHE A 112 5.69 61.47 23.84
CA PHE A 112 5.62 62.06 25.16
C PHE A 112 6.94 62.71 25.58
N GLY A 113 8.06 62.04 25.33
CA GLY A 113 9.40 62.61 25.54
C GLY A 113 9.61 63.91 24.78
N HIS A 114 9.22 63.97 23.50
CA HIS A 114 9.30 65.20 22.71
C HIS A 114 8.46 66.33 23.31
N VAL A 115 7.19 66.06 23.69
CA VAL A 115 6.31 67.05 24.34
C VAL A 115 6.91 67.59 25.62
N ILE A 116 7.48 66.73 26.48
CA ILE A 116 8.16 67.18 27.70
C ILE A 116 9.32 68.10 27.33
N THR A 117 10.25 67.66 26.48
CA THR A 117 11.46 68.46 26.14
C THR A 117 11.13 69.83 25.58
N THR A 118 10.12 69.93 24.72
CA THR A 118 9.65 71.21 24.16
C THR A 118 8.95 72.06 25.22
N GLY A 119 8.20 71.45 26.13
CA GLY A 119 7.56 72.13 27.26
C GLY A 119 8.54 72.72 28.26
N ILE A 120 9.64 72.02 28.59
CA ILE A 120 10.69 72.56 29.49
C ILE A 120 11.50 73.65 28.80
N ALA A 121 11.75 73.54 27.48
CA ALA A 121 12.45 74.56 26.71
C ALA A 121 11.66 75.88 26.57
N CYS A 122 10.36 75.88 26.86
CA CYS A 122 9.50 77.07 26.85
C CYS A 122 9.24 77.69 28.23
N GLN A 123 9.87 77.20 29.32
CA GLN A 123 9.83 77.88 30.62
C GLN A 123 10.99 78.90 30.73
N PRO A 124 10.70 80.17 31.08
CA PRO A 124 11.69 81.26 31.13
C PRO A 124 12.64 81.19 32.33
#